data_AF-A0A9E5EIM1-F1
#
_entry.id   AF-A0A9E5EIM1-F1
#
_cell.length_a   1.000
_cell.length_b   1.000
_cell.length_c   1.000
_cell.angle_alpha   90.00
_cell.angle_beta   90.00
_cell.angle_gamma   90.00
#
_symmetry.space_group_name_H-M   'P 1'
#
loop_
_entity.id
_entity.type
_entity.pdbx_description
1 polymer ?
#
loop_
_entity_poly.entity_id
_entity_poly.type
_entity_poly.pdbx_seq_one_letter_code
_entity_poly.pdbx_strand_id
1 'polypeptide(L)' 'MNRVQVDELERFCLTALDRCGVGKEDAAKTVQVLLTTDLWGVYTHGTKALRGYVKRLRAGGLNPKGKPKVVAEGPSWAR' A
#
# COMPACT_ATOMS: atom_id res chain seq x y z
N MET A 1 10.57 21.88 5.89
CA MET A 1 10.16 20.47 5.71
C MET A 1 10.26 19.79 7.07
N ASN A 2 9.18 19.23 7.59
CA ASN A 2 9.22 18.56 8.89
C ASN A 2 9.76 17.14 8.70
N ARG A 3 10.64 16.70 9.60
CA ARG A 3 11.12 15.31 9.64
C ARG A 3 10.14 14.48 10.47
N VAL A 4 9.90 13.24 10.04
CA VAL A 4 9.05 12.25 10.72
C VAL A 4 9.90 11.00 10.90
N GLN A 5 9.80 10.34 12.06
CA GLN A 5 10.50 9.08 12.27
C GLN A 5 9.86 7.98 11.42
N VAL A 6 10.68 7.10 10.85
CA VAL A 6 10.19 6.04 9.95
C VAL A 6 9.17 5.15 10.65
N ASP A 7 9.44 4.74 11.89
CA ASP A 7 8.54 3.88 12.68
C ASP A 7 7.19 4.56 13.02
N GLU A 8 7.18 5.89 13.14
CA GLU A 8 5.93 6.65 13.33
C GLU A 8 5.11 6.68 12.04
N LEU A 9 5.77 6.93 10.91
CA LEU A 9 5.14 6.92 9.60
C LEU A 9 4.61 5.52 9.25
N GLU A 10 5.37 4.48 9.55
CA GLU A 10 4.98 3.08 9.37
C GLU A 10 3.70 2.75 10.15
N ARG A 11 3.70 3.01 11.45
CA ARG A 11 2.53 2.78 12.32
C ARG A 11 1.29 3.54 11.83
N PHE A 12 1.48 4.78 11.37
CA PHE A 12 0.40 5.57 10.80
C PHE A 12 -0.17 4.92 9.53
N CYS A 13 0.69 4.53 8.58
CA CYS A 13 0.24 3.92 7.33
C CYS A 13 -0.44 2.56 7.56
N LEU A 14 0.10 1.72 8.45
CA LEU A 14 -0.48 0.43 8.82
C LEU A 14 -1.88 0.61 9.40
N THR A 15 -2.03 1.53 10.36
CA THR A 15 -3.33 1.83 11.00
C THR A 15 -4.34 2.35 9.97
N ALA A 16 -3.91 3.19 9.03
CA ALA A 16 -4.78 3.74 8.00
C ALA A 16 -5.34 2.66 7.07
N LEU A 17 -4.51 1.70 6.64
CA LEU A 17 -4.92 0.59 5.78
C LEU A 17 -5.76 -0.45 6.53
N ASP A 18 -5.41 -0.77 7.79
CA ASP A 18 -6.18 -1.68 8.64
C ASP A 18 -7.62 -1.18 8.86
N ARG A 19 -7.78 0.12 9.14
CA ARG A 19 -9.10 0.77 9.23
C ARG A 19 -9.89 0.78 7.91
N CYS A 20 -9.24 0.49 6.78
CA CYS A 20 -9.89 0.30 5.49
C CYS A 20 -10.15 -1.18 5.15
N GLY A 21 -9.89 -2.10 6.09
CA GLY A 21 -10.19 -3.52 5.95
C GLY A 21 -9.18 -4.32 5.12
N VAL A 22 -8.01 -3.74 4.81
CA VAL A 22 -6.96 -4.39 4.01
C VAL A 22 -6.36 -5.61 4.72
N GLY A 23 -6.36 -5.61 6.05
CA GLY A 23 -5.76 -6.67 6.87
C GLY A 23 -4.25 -6.50 7.04
N LYS A 24 -3.71 -7.08 8.12
CA LYS A 24 -2.35 -6.81 8.61
C LYS A 24 -1.26 -7.16 7.60
N GLU A 25 -1.34 -8.32 6.96
CA GLU A 25 -0.29 -8.82 6.07
C GLU A 25 -0.19 -7.99 4.78
N ASP A 26 -1.32 -7.73 4.13
CA ASP A 26 -1.34 -6.94 2.89
C ASP A 26 -1.06 -5.45 3.15
N ALA A 27 -1.50 -4.93 4.32
CA ALA A 27 -1.11 -3.60 4.78
C ALA A 27 0.41 -3.50 4.96
N ALA A 28 1.05 -4.48 5.62
CA ALA A 28 2.49 -4.48 5.81
C ALA A 28 3.27 -4.45 4.48
N LYS A 29 2.88 -5.28 3.50
CA LYS A 29 3.48 -5.27 2.15
C LYS A 29 3.33 -3.90 1.47
N THR A 30 2.14 -3.30 1.56
CA THR A 30 1.87 -1.98 0.98
C THR A 30 2.73 -0.90 1.63
N VAL A 31 2.77 -0.88 2.97
CA VAL A 31 3.55 0.12 3.73
C VAL A 31 5.05 -0.02 3.48
N GLN A 32 5.56 -1.25 3.41
CA GLN A 32 6.96 -1.51 3.07
C GLN A 32 7.33 -0.82 1.75
N VAL A 33 6.57 -1.04 0.67
CA VAL A 33 6.85 -0.42 -0.64
C VAL A 33 6.79 1.11 -0.56
N LEU A 34 5.78 1.68 0.11
CA LEU A 34 5.64 3.13 0.22
C LEU A 34 6.78 3.77 1.01
N LEU A 35 7.19 3.16 2.12
CA LEU A 35 8.30 3.64 2.94
C LEU A 35 9.63 3.50 2.24
N THR A 36 9.92 2.34 1.63
CA THR A 36 11.15 2.16 0.83
C THR A 36 11.24 3.23 -0.26
N THR A 37 10.12 3.53 -0.92
CA THR A 37 10.06 4.58 -1.95
C THR A 37 10.36 5.97 -1.40
N ASP A 38 9.84 6.32 -0.21
CA ASP A 38 10.18 7.58 0.47
C ASP A 38 11.65 7.62 0.90
N LEU A 39 12.19 6.50 1.41
CA LEU A 39 13.59 6.39 1.85
C LEU A 39 14.59 6.50 0.68
N TRP A 40 14.18 6.13 -0.53
CA TRP A 40 14.93 6.38 -1.76
C TRP A 40 14.77 7.80 -2.30
N GLY A 41 13.99 8.66 -1.63
CA GLY A 41 13.77 10.05 -2.04
C GLY A 41 12.72 10.23 -3.14
N VAL A 42 11.94 9.20 -3.49
CA VAL A 42 10.92 9.24 -4.55
C VAL A 42 9.54 9.55 -3.97
N TYR A 43 9.40 10.72 -3.34
CA TYR A 43 8.19 11.10 -2.59
C TYR A 43 6.89 11.16 -3.41
N THR A 44 6.98 11.23 -4.74
CA THR A 44 5.81 11.24 -5.62
C THR A 44 5.05 9.90 -5.61
N HIS A 45 5.73 8.80 -5.27
CA HIS A 45 5.20 7.44 -5.29
C HIS A 45 5.24 6.72 -3.93
N GLY A 46 5.81 7.35 -2.88
CA GLY A 46 5.81 6.83 -1.52
C GLY A 46 4.53 7.18 -0.75
N THR A 47 4.64 7.52 0.54
CA THR A 47 3.46 7.67 1.43
C THR A 47 2.50 8.78 1.03
N LYS A 48 2.91 9.71 0.16
CA LYS A 48 2.01 10.68 -0.51
C LYS A 48 0.79 9.98 -1.17
N ALA A 49 0.98 8.77 -1.71
CA ALA A 49 -0.08 8.02 -2.38
C ALA A 49 -1.16 7.48 -1.42
N LEU A 50 -0.84 7.33 -0.13
CA LEU A 50 -1.72 6.69 0.88
C LEU A 50 -3.10 7.33 0.94
N ARG A 51 -3.19 8.66 0.90
CA ARG A 51 -4.48 9.37 0.90
C ARG A 51 -5.36 8.95 -0.28
N GLY A 52 -4.77 8.74 -1.45
CA GLY A 52 -5.48 8.27 -2.65
C GLY A 52 -6.03 6.85 -2.45
N TYR A 53 -5.21 5.94 -1.92
CA TYR A 53 -5.63 4.57 -1.63
C TYR A 53 -6.77 4.52 -0.61
N VAL A 54 -6.64 5.23 0.52
CA VAL A 54 -7.68 5.29 1.56
C VAL A 54 -9.00 5.82 0.98
N LYS A 55 -8.97 6.85 0.13
CA LYS A 55 -10.18 7.35 -0.53
C LYS A 55 -10.83 6.29 -1.42
N ARG A 56 -10.05 5.59 -2.26
CA ARG A 56 -10.58 4.58 -3.18
C ARG A 56 -11.10 3.34 -2.43
N LEU A 57 -10.42 2.91 -1.37
CA LEU A 57 -10.87 1.81 -0.51
C LEU A 57 -12.22 2.15 0.13
N ARG A 58 -12.36 3.34 0.72
CA ARG A 58 -13.62 3.79 1.33
C ARG A 58 -14.76 3.98 0.33
N ALA A 59 -14.43 4.39 -0.90
CA ALA A 59 -15.41 4.58 -1.97
C ALA A 59 -15.76 3.27 -2.72
N GLY A 60 -15.20 2.12 -2.32
CA GLY A 60 -15.41 0.84 -3.03
C GLY A 60 -14.69 0.71 -4.38
N GLY A 61 -13.85 1.69 -4.74
CA GLY A 61 -13.04 1.67 -5.96
C GLY A 61 -11.78 0.80 -5.88
N LEU A 62 -11.50 0.20 -4.71
CA LEU A 62 -10.49 -0.82 -4.49
C LEU A 62 -11.09 -1.92 -3.61
N ASN A 63 -10.84 -3.19 -3.95
CA ASN A 63 -11.21 -4.31 -3.10
C ASN A 63 -10.12 -4.51 -2.03
N PRO A 64 -10.41 -4.26 -0.73
CA PRO A 64 -9.41 -4.40 0.33
C PRO A 64 -8.91 -5.84 0.52
N LYS A 65 -9.69 -6.84 0.09
CA LYS A 65 -9.34 -8.26 0.16
C LYS A 65 -9.06 -8.83 -1.23
N GLY A 66 -8.76 -7.98 -2.21
CA GLY A 66 -8.45 -8.39 -3.56
C GLY A 66 -7.22 -9.29 -3.58
N LYS A 67 -7.34 -10.44 -4.25
CA LYS A 67 -6.21 -11.34 -4.51
C LYS A 67 -6.09 -11.53 -6.02
N PRO A 68 -4.89 -11.36 -6.60
CA PRO A 68 -4.68 -11.67 -8.01
C PRO A 68 -4.98 -13.14 -8.26
N LYS A 69 -5.45 -13.45 -9.47
CA LYS A 69 -5.70 -14.80 -9.95
C LYS A 69 -5.04 -14.96 -11.30
N VAL A 70 -4.40 -16.10 -11.52
CA VAL A 70 -3.94 -16.50 -12.84
C VAL A 70 -5.17 -16.97 -13.62
N VAL A 71 -5.46 -16.32 -14.74
CA VAL A 71 -6.55 -16.67 -15.66
C VAL A 71 -6.04 -17.38 -16.92
N ALA A 72 -4.73 -17.31 -17.22
CA ALA A 72 -4.01 -18.35 -17.96
C ALA A 72 -2.50 -18.23 -17.79
N GLU A 73 -1.76 -19.24 -18.22
CA GLU A 73 -0.31 -19.29 -18.10
C GLU A 73 0.33 -20.13 -19.22
N GLY A 74 1.64 -20.00 -19.34
CA GLY A 74 2.50 -20.85 -20.16
C GLY A 74 3.88 -20.98 -19.52
N PRO A 75 4.86 -21.60 -20.22
CA PRO A 75 6.16 -21.93 -19.62
C PRO A 75 6.94 -20.76 -19.02
N SER A 76 6.63 -19.52 -19.40
CA SER A 76 7.32 -18.31 -18.91
C SER A 76 6.41 -17.07 -18.86
N TRP A 77 5.10 -17.24 -18.74
CA TRP A 77 4.15 -16.13 -18.61
C TRP A 77 2.91 -16.52 -17.79
N ALA A 78 2.29 -15.53 -17.14
CA ALA A 78 1.00 -15.65 -16.49
C ALA A 78 0.17 -14.39 -16.79
N ARG A 79 -1.14 -14.55 -16.95
CA ARG A 79 -2.12 -13.47 -17.12
C ARG A 79 -3.25 -13.64 -16.13
#